data_AF-A0A225A9G3-F1
#
_entry.id   AF-A0A225A9G3-F1
#
_cell.length_a   1.000
_cell.length_b   1.000
_cell.length_c   1.000
_cell.angle_alpha   90.00
_cell.angle_beta   90.00
_cell.angle_gamma   90.00
#
_symmetry.space_group_name_H-M   'P 1'
#
loop_
_entity.id
_entity.type
_entity.pdbx_description
1 polymer ?
#
loop_
_entity_poly.entity_id
_entity_poly.type
_entity_poly.pdbx_seq_one_letter_code
_entity_poly.pdbx_strand_id
1 'polypeptide(L)'
;MLTTSDLARHIFCLPCAESLGLSRRPQQNRTCPACQANLPNPDDVVSTTLNPTEDYKTSVLSGLDPTTIIECAGRALSFWAYQTTQEICYQEYLSKGLTEKYSTLNTEKEKVINSANTEILGLQGKIADMQLTQDQLQKKIEELSSLYQDKCKKHTQMTNLYNLLKSQAMRSQIQTAASDSVSQTLKSLPHASAARPGGPMMPQTAMAASRHFNALSSTEKPPIRNIIQNRETYIN
;
A
#
# COMPACT_ATOMS: atom_id res chain seq x y z
N MET A 1 35.80 7.20 -43.67
CA MET A 1 34.75 8.19 -43.33
C MET A 1 34.42 8.98 -44.58
N LEU A 2 33.21 8.87 -45.12
CA LEU A 2 32.88 9.20 -46.52
C LEU A 2 32.01 10.46 -46.64
N THR A 3 32.43 11.47 -47.41
CA THR A 3 31.79 12.81 -47.47
C THR A 3 30.97 13.05 -48.74
N THR A 4 29.69 13.41 -48.61
CA THR A 4 28.75 13.63 -49.72
C THR A 4 28.49 15.13 -49.99
N SER A 5 28.21 15.51 -51.24
CA SER A 5 28.26 16.89 -51.75
C SER A 5 27.09 17.83 -51.37
N ASP A 6 27.45 19.12 -51.28
CA ASP A 6 26.75 20.42 -51.29
C ASP A 6 25.77 20.94 -50.24
N LEU A 7 25.49 20.23 -49.14
CA LEU A 7 25.08 20.88 -47.86
C LEU A 7 25.12 19.93 -46.66
N ALA A 8 25.29 18.62 -46.89
CA ALA A 8 25.37 17.64 -45.82
C ALA A 8 26.48 16.64 -46.11
N ARG A 9 27.71 16.98 -45.69
CA ARG A 9 28.78 16.00 -45.54
C ARG A 9 28.42 15.14 -44.32
N HIS A 10 28.37 13.83 -44.49
CA HIS A 10 28.15 12.90 -43.40
C HIS A 10 29.44 12.14 -43.11
N ILE A 11 29.61 11.65 -41.90
CA ILE A 11 30.76 10.84 -41.52
C ILE A 11 30.26 9.54 -40.93
N PHE A 12 30.81 8.44 -41.43
CA PHE A 12 30.50 7.08 -40.97
C PHE A 12 31.78 6.37 -40.56
N CYS A 13 31.70 5.60 -39.47
CA CYS A 13 32.75 4.68 -39.07
C CYS A 13 33.06 3.69 -40.21
N LEU A 14 34.30 3.18 -40.32
CA LEU A 14 34.65 2.25 -41.41
C LEU A 14 33.75 0.99 -41.42
N PRO A 15 33.47 0.34 -40.27
CA PRO A 15 32.50 -0.77 -40.22
C PRO A 15 31.11 -0.36 -40.72
N CYS A 16 30.64 0.82 -40.33
CA CYS A 16 29.34 1.37 -40.72
C CYS A 16 29.29 1.63 -42.22
N ALA A 17 30.34 2.21 -42.78
CA ALA A 17 30.47 2.49 -44.20
C ALA A 17 30.46 1.20 -45.04
N GLU A 18 31.11 0.14 -44.55
CA GLU A 18 31.08 -1.17 -45.18
C GLU A 18 29.70 -1.82 -45.09
N SER A 19 29.10 -1.87 -43.89
CA SER A 19 27.78 -2.48 -43.66
C SER A 19 26.67 -1.79 -44.45
N LEU A 20 26.77 -0.47 -44.63
CA LEU A 20 25.82 0.34 -45.39
C LEU A 20 26.10 0.30 -46.91
N GLY A 21 27.09 -0.47 -47.34
CA GLY A 21 27.38 -0.72 -48.75
C GLY A 21 28.04 0.45 -49.48
N LEU A 22 28.55 1.45 -48.76
CA LEU A 22 29.20 2.61 -49.37
C LEU A 22 30.57 2.26 -49.98
N SER A 23 31.28 1.30 -49.40
CA SER A 23 32.56 0.82 -49.92
C SER A 23 32.42 -0.22 -51.04
N ARG A 24 31.29 -0.94 -51.09
CA ARG A 24 31.10 -2.13 -51.94
C ARG A 24 30.26 -1.87 -53.20
N ARG A 25 29.35 -0.89 -53.18
CA ARG A 25 28.50 -0.60 -54.34
C ARG A 25 29.28 0.08 -55.48
N PRO A 26 28.94 -0.20 -56.76
CA PRO A 26 29.41 0.59 -57.89
C PRO A 26 29.09 2.07 -57.66
N GLN A 27 29.99 2.97 -58.09
CA GLN A 27 29.87 4.42 -57.87
C GLN A 27 28.50 4.97 -58.28
N GLN A 28 27.94 4.46 -59.39
CA GLN A 28 26.66 4.90 -59.95
C GLN A 28 25.42 4.57 -59.09
N ASN A 29 25.55 3.74 -58.05
CA ASN A 29 24.45 3.27 -57.20
C ASN A 29 24.68 3.54 -55.70
N ARG A 30 25.59 4.46 -55.37
CA ARG A 30 25.86 4.85 -53.99
C ARG A 30 24.87 5.91 -53.54
N THR A 31 24.33 5.73 -52.35
CA THR A 31 23.36 6.67 -51.76
C THR A 31 23.75 6.89 -50.30
N CYS A 32 23.72 8.15 -49.86
CA CYS A 32 24.03 8.50 -48.48
C CYS A 32 23.00 7.90 -47.51
N PRO A 33 23.39 7.11 -46.49
CA PRO A 33 22.43 6.52 -45.55
C PRO A 33 21.74 7.56 -44.65
N ALA A 34 22.34 8.74 -44.48
CA ALA A 34 21.81 9.78 -43.60
C ALA A 34 20.81 10.72 -44.30
N CYS A 35 21.14 11.20 -45.51
CA CYS A 35 20.31 12.16 -46.24
C CYS A 35 19.71 11.62 -47.55
N GLN A 36 20.02 10.38 -47.91
CA GLN A 36 19.60 9.74 -49.16
C GLN A 36 20.07 10.43 -50.45
N ALA A 37 21.07 11.32 -50.37
CA ALA A 37 21.68 11.92 -51.55
C ALA A 37 22.37 10.87 -52.44
N ASN A 38 22.22 11.00 -53.76
CA ASN A 38 22.91 10.15 -54.74
C ASN A 38 24.39 10.58 -54.87
N LEU A 39 25.29 9.61 -54.95
CA LEU A 39 26.76 9.80 -54.85
C LEU A 39 27.49 9.26 -56.09
N PRO A 40 27.26 9.85 -57.28
CA PRO A 40 27.76 9.30 -58.54
C PRO A 40 29.27 9.47 -58.76
N ASN A 41 29.92 10.42 -58.08
CA ASN A 41 31.31 10.79 -58.32
C ASN A 41 32.28 9.98 -57.46
N PRO A 42 33.53 9.78 -57.92
CA PRO A 42 34.56 9.10 -57.13
C PRO A 42 34.83 9.79 -55.78
N ASP A 43 34.79 11.13 -55.76
CA ASP A 43 35.10 11.94 -54.58
C ASP A 43 33.90 12.17 -53.64
N ASP A 44 32.70 11.66 -53.99
CA ASP A 44 31.54 11.67 -53.09
C ASP A 44 31.70 10.68 -51.92
N VAL A 45 32.70 9.80 -51.98
CA VAL A 45 32.94 8.73 -51.03
C VAL A 45 34.45 8.55 -50.86
N VAL A 46 35.02 9.29 -49.92
CA VAL A 46 36.46 9.26 -49.59
C VAL A 46 36.71 8.48 -48.30
N SER A 47 37.77 7.66 -48.23
CA SER A 47 38.23 7.15 -46.93
C SER A 47 39.34 8.04 -46.40
N THR A 48 39.26 8.45 -45.14
CA THR A 48 40.21 9.35 -44.51
C THR A 48 40.48 8.95 -43.06
N THR A 49 41.69 9.26 -42.60
CA THR A 49 42.15 9.09 -41.22
C THR A 49 41.95 10.42 -40.49
N LEU A 50 41.21 10.42 -39.37
CA LEU A 50 40.92 11.65 -38.62
C LEU A 50 42.10 12.18 -37.80
N ASN A 51 43.10 11.34 -37.54
CA ASN A 51 44.30 11.72 -36.83
C ASN A 51 45.54 11.37 -37.68
N PRO A 52 45.78 12.11 -38.78
CA PRO A 52 46.96 11.88 -39.62
C PRO A 52 48.24 12.32 -38.89
N THR A 53 49.38 11.75 -39.29
CA THR A 53 50.70 12.14 -38.77
C THR A 53 51.11 13.54 -39.26
N GLU A 54 52.02 14.20 -38.56
CA GLU A 54 52.54 15.51 -38.98
C GLU A 54 53.24 15.46 -40.35
N ASP A 55 53.95 14.36 -40.65
CA ASP A 55 54.59 14.17 -41.96
C ASP A 55 53.55 14.04 -43.07
N TYR A 56 52.43 13.36 -42.83
CA TYR A 56 51.34 13.26 -43.80
C TYR A 56 50.67 14.63 -44.02
N LYS A 57 50.42 15.39 -42.95
CA LYS A 57 49.89 16.76 -43.05
C LYS A 57 50.81 17.64 -43.89
N THR A 58 52.11 17.61 -43.59
CA THR A 58 53.15 18.34 -44.35
C THR A 58 53.14 17.91 -45.82
N SER A 59 53.10 16.60 -46.09
CA SER A 59 53.14 16.06 -47.45
C SER A 59 51.92 16.46 -48.28
N VAL A 60 50.72 16.50 -47.69
CA VAL A 60 49.48 16.86 -48.41
C VAL A 60 49.38 18.36 -48.67
N LEU A 61 49.95 19.19 -47.77
CA LEU A 61 49.91 20.65 -47.90
C LEU A 61 51.06 21.21 -48.77
N SER A 62 52.18 20.49 -48.86
CA SER A 62 53.35 20.92 -49.62
C SER A 62 53.03 21.04 -51.11
N GLY A 63 53.33 22.21 -51.70
CA GLY A 63 53.10 22.48 -53.12
C GLY A 63 51.72 23.08 -53.45
N LEU A 64 50.81 23.21 -52.47
CA LEU A 64 49.56 23.96 -52.63
C LEU A 64 49.81 25.46 -52.45
N ASP A 65 49.09 26.29 -53.20
CA ASP A 65 49.14 27.74 -53.03
C ASP A 65 48.34 28.18 -51.78
N PRO A 66 48.65 29.35 -51.19
CA PRO A 66 47.99 29.83 -49.99
C PRO A 66 46.46 29.93 -50.11
N THR A 67 45.93 30.25 -51.30
CA THR A 67 44.49 30.39 -51.53
C THR A 67 43.81 29.04 -51.37
N THR A 68 44.33 28.00 -52.03
CA THR A 68 43.82 26.63 -51.94
C THR A 68 43.86 26.10 -50.51
N ILE A 69 44.95 26.36 -49.78
CA ILE A 69 45.09 25.93 -48.37
C ILE A 69 44.00 26.57 -47.50
N ILE A 70 43.78 27.88 -47.63
CA ILE A 70 42.77 28.61 -46.85
C ILE A 70 41.36 28.14 -47.21
N GLU A 71 41.07 27.88 -48.49
CA GLU A 71 39.78 27.31 -48.90
C GLU A 71 39.52 25.94 -48.28
N CYS A 72 40.52 25.04 -48.28
CA CYS A 72 40.43 23.73 -47.64
C CYS A 72 40.16 23.87 -46.14
N ALA A 73 40.90 24.75 -45.46
CA ALA A 73 40.71 25.03 -44.03
C ALA A 73 39.31 25.58 -43.74
N GLY A 74 38.82 26.52 -44.56
CA GLY A 74 37.47 27.09 -44.43
C GLY A 74 36.38 26.02 -44.54
N ARG A 75 36.45 25.15 -45.57
CA ARG A 75 35.50 24.05 -45.75
C ARG A 75 35.55 23.05 -44.58
N ALA A 76 36.75 22.75 -44.07
CA ALA A 76 36.93 21.86 -42.91
C ALA A 76 36.34 22.45 -41.63
N LEU A 77 36.56 23.75 -41.37
CA LEU A 77 36.01 24.45 -40.20
C LEU A 77 34.48 24.55 -40.26
N SER A 78 33.91 24.87 -41.42
CA SER A 78 32.44 24.89 -41.58
C SER A 78 31.84 23.51 -41.31
N PHE A 79 32.49 22.44 -41.78
CA PHE A 79 32.05 21.09 -41.51
C PHE A 79 32.17 20.72 -40.02
N TRP A 80 33.27 21.09 -39.37
CA TRP A 80 33.45 20.87 -37.93
C TRP A 80 32.37 21.60 -37.12
N ALA A 81 32.09 22.86 -37.44
CA ALA A 81 31.04 23.64 -36.80
C ALA A 81 29.66 22.99 -36.94
N TYR A 82 29.32 22.51 -38.15
CA TYR A 82 28.10 21.75 -38.38
C TYR A 82 28.02 20.49 -37.49
N GLN A 83 29.10 19.69 -37.43
CA GLN A 83 29.15 18.49 -36.59
C GLN A 83 28.96 18.85 -35.10
N THR A 84 29.60 19.91 -34.62
CA THR A 84 29.44 20.38 -33.24
C THR A 84 28.00 20.79 -32.96
N THR A 85 27.35 21.54 -33.86
CA THR A 85 25.94 21.90 -33.69
C THR A 85 25.03 20.67 -33.66
N GLN A 86 25.24 19.70 -34.56
CA GLN A 86 24.47 18.46 -34.59
C GLN A 86 24.61 17.67 -33.28
N GLU A 87 25.82 17.56 -32.74
CA GLU A 87 26.07 16.90 -31.46
C GLU A 87 25.35 17.60 -30.31
N ILE A 88 25.41 18.94 -30.25
CA ILE A 88 24.70 19.73 -29.23
C ILE A 88 23.19 19.46 -29.31
N CYS A 89 22.59 19.53 -30.50
CA CYS A 89 21.16 19.26 -30.68
C CYS A 89 20.78 17.83 -30.27
N TYR A 90 21.63 16.84 -30.57
CA TYR A 90 21.39 15.47 -30.17
C TYR A 90 21.42 15.29 -28.65
N GLN A 91 22.44 15.85 -27.99
CA GLN A 91 22.55 15.81 -26.53
C GLN A 91 21.40 16.55 -25.84
N GLU A 92 20.97 17.68 -26.39
CA GLU A 92 19.77 18.39 -25.91
C GLU A 92 18.51 17.54 -26.03
N TYR A 93 18.33 16.83 -27.15
CA TYR A 93 17.20 15.93 -27.36
C TYR A 93 17.19 14.80 -26.32
N LEU A 94 18.34 14.16 -26.09
CA LEU A 94 18.48 13.13 -25.04
C LEU A 94 18.16 13.68 -23.65
N SER A 95 18.68 14.87 -23.33
CA SER A 95 18.44 15.56 -22.06
C SER A 95 16.96 15.89 -21.84
N LYS A 96 16.29 16.41 -22.87
CA LYS A 96 14.84 16.68 -22.85
C LYS A 96 14.05 15.40 -22.61
N GLY A 97 14.36 14.32 -23.34
CA GLY A 97 13.68 13.03 -23.17
C GLY A 97 13.89 12.42 -21.78
N LEU A 98 15.07 12.59 -21.19
CA LEU A 98 15.34 12.15 -19.82
C LEU A 98 14.57 12.99 -18.78
N THR A 99 14.56 14.31 -18.98
CA THR A 99 13.83 15.26 -18.11
C THR A 99 12.33 15.00 -18.13
N GLU A 100 11.75 14.71 -19.30
CA GLU A 100 10.34 14.36 -19.43
C GLU A 100 10.00 13.08 -18.66
N LYS A 101 10.78 12.01 -18.85
CA LYS A 101 10.60 10.74 -18.10
C LYS A 101 10.68 10.96 -16.59
N TYR A 102 11.63 11.76 -16.14
CA TYR A 102 11.76 12.11 -14.72
C TYR A 102 10.54 12.87 -14.20
N SER A 103 10.05 13.85 -14.97
CA SER A 103 8.86 14.63 -14.63
C SER A 103 7.60 13.76 -14.53
N THR A 104 7.40 12.84 -15.49
CA THR A 104 6.30 11.87 -15.47
C THR A 104 6.36 10.99 -14.23
N LEU A 105 7.53 10.41 -13.94
CA LEU A 105 7.73 9.54 -12.78
C LEU A 105 7.52 10.30 -11.46
N ASN A 106 8.01 11.54 -11.37
CA ASN A 106 7.81 12.37 -10.19
C ASN A 106 6.33 12.70 -9.96
N THR A 107 5.58 12.96 -11.04
CA THR A 107 4.13 13.18 -10.97
C THR A 107 3.38 11.92 -10.53
N GLU A 108 3.77 10.75 -11.03
CA GLU A 108 3.20 9.47 -10.62
C GLU A 108 3.46 9.18 -9.13
N LYS A 109 4.69 9.41 -8.68
CA LYS A 109 5.07 9.31 -7.26
C LYS A 109 4.20 10.22 -6.39
N GLU A 110 4.01 11.47 -6.78
CA GLU A 110 3.20 12.44 -6.02
C GLU A 110 1.73 12.01 -5.95
N LYS A 111 1.18 11.42 -7.03
CA LYS A 111 -0.18 10.85 -7.03
C LYS A 111 -0.31 9.70 -6.03
N VAL A 112 0.66 8.79 -6.00
CA VAL A 112 0.65 7.64 -5.06
C VAL A 112 0.71 8.13 -3.61
N ILE A 113 1.58 9.11 -3.32
CA ILE A 113 1.69 9.72 -1.97
C ILE A 113 0.35 10.32 -1.55
N ASN A 114 -0.25 11.16 -2.41
CA ASN A 114 -1.51 11.83 -2.08
C ASN A 114 -2.68 10.86 -1.94
N SER A 115 -2.73 9.82 -2.77
CA SER A 115 -3.73 8.74 -2.65
C SER A 115 -3.59 8.00 -1.33
N ALA A 116 -2.37 7.60 -0.96
CA ALA A 116 -2.09 6.91 0.30
C ALA A 116 -2.44 7.78 1.51
N ASN A 117 -2.08 9.07 1.49
CA ASN A 117 -2.42 10.01 2.56
C ASN A 117 -3.94 10.16 2.71
N THR A 118 -4.68 10.24 1.60
CA THR A 118 -6.15 10.31 1.61
C THR A 118 -6.77 9.05 2.22
N GLU A 119 -6.25 7.88 1.88
CA GLU A 119 -6.71 6.61 2.44
C GLU A 119 -6.41 6.50 3.94
N ILE A 120 -5.21 6.89 4.37
CA ILE A 120 -4.83 6.93 5.79
C ILE A 120 -5.80 7.81 6.58
N LEU A 121 -6.06 9.03 6.11
CA LEU A 121 -7.00 9.94 6.75
C LEU A 121 -8.42 9.35 6.80
N GLY A 122 -8.86 8.72 5.72
CA GLY A 122 -10.16 8.05 5.66
C GLY A 122 -10.29 6.88 6.65
N LEU A 123 -9.25 6.06 6.79
CA LEU A 123 -9.21 4.96 7.75
C LEU A 123 -9.14 5.46 9.19
N GLN A 124 -8.35 6.50 9.47
CA GLN A 124 -8.30 7.15 10.78
C GLN A 124 -9.66 7.70 11.19
N GLY A 125 -10.39 8.34 10.26
CA GLY A 125 -11.76 8.79 10.50
C GLY A 125 -12.71 7.65 10.87
N LYS A 126 -12.69 6.55 10.11
CA LYS A 126 -13.50 5.35 10.41
C LYS A 126 -13.17 4.75 11.79
N ILE A 127 -11.90 4.71 12.16
CA ILE A 127 -11.48 4.22 13.49
C ILE A 127 -12.05 5.12 14.59
N ALA A 128 -11.98 6.44 14.43
CA ALA A 128 -12.54 7.39 15.39
C ALA A 128 -14.07 7.23 15.54
N ASP A 129 -14.80 7.09 14.43
CA ASP A 129 -16.25 6.88 14.44
C ASP A 129 -16.64 5.56 15.13
N MET A 130 -15.89 4.48 14.85
CA MET A 130 -16.08 3.19 15.50
C MET A 130 -15.80 3.24 16.99
N GLN A 131 -14.74 3.94 17.42
CA GLN A 131 -14.42 4.15 18.84
C GLN A 131 -15.55 4.90 19.55
N LEU A 132 -16.06 5.98 18.95
CA LEU A 132 -17.16 6.74 19.50
C LEU A 132 -18.44 5.91 19.63
N THR A 133 -18.75 5.09 18.63
CA THR A 133 -19.90 4.16 18.67
C THR A 133 -19.72 3.10 19.75
N GLN A 134 -18.51 2.55 19.89
CA GLN A 134 -18.18 1.58 20.94
C GLN A 134 -18.38 2.17 22.33
N ASP A 135 -17.90 3.39 22.58
CA ASP A 135 -18.05 4.09 23.86
C ASP A 135 -19.53 4.33 24.19
N GLN A 136 -20.34 4.71 23.19
CA GLN A 136 -21.78 4.88 23.36
C GLN A 136 -22.49 3.58 23.72
N LEU A 137 -22.14 2.47 23.05
CA LEU A 137 -22.70 1.16 23.34
C LEU A 137 -22.29 0.66 24.73
N GLN A 138 -21.04 0.86 25.14
CA GLN A 138 -20.56 0.53 26.49
C GLN A 138 -21.35 1.29 27.56
N LYS A 139 -21.52 2.62 27.40
CA LYS A 139 -22.35 3.43 28.31
C LYS A 139 -23.79 2.91 28.41
N LYS A 140 -24.40 2.51 27.29
CA LYS A 140 -25.75 1.91 27.31
C LYS A 140 -25.81 0.56 28.00
N ILE A 141 -24.78 -0.28 27.85
CA ILE A 141 -24.70 -1.56 28.56
C ILE A 141 -24.61 -1.32 30.07
N GLU A 142 -23.79 -0.37 30.50
CA GLU A 142 -23.66 0.01 31.92
C GLU A 142 -24.98 0.54 32.49
N GLU A 143 -25.67 1.42 31.76
CA GLU A 143 -26.98 1.95 32.15
C GLU A 143 -28.03 0.84 32.29
N LEU A 144 -28.14 -0.04 31.29
CA LEU A 144 -29.09 -1.16 31.32
C LEU A 144 -28.77 -2.16 32.43
N SER A 145 -27.49 -2.44 32.68
CA SER A 145 -27.04 -3.31 33.77
C SER A 145 -27.44 -2.74 35.13
N SER A 146 -27.24 -1.44 35.35
CA SER A 146 -27.65 -0.74 36.56
C SER A 146 -29.17 -0.83 36.79
N LEU A 147 -29.97 -0.51 35.76
CA LEU A 147 -31.43 -0.61 35.82
C LEU A 147 -31.91 -2.03 36.10
N TYR A 148 -31.28 -3.03 35.49
CA TYR A 148 -31.59 -4.44 35.72
C TYR A 148 -31.28 -4.86 37.16
N GLN A 149 -30.12 -4.48 37.69
CA GLN A 149 -29.76 -4.75 39.09
C GLN A 149 -30.79 -4.15 40.06
N ASP A 150 -31.23 -2.92 39.81
CA ASP A 150 -32.25 -2.26 40.63
C ASP A 150 -33.62 -2.94 40.53
N LYS A 151 -34.02 -3.40 39.33
CA LYS A 151 -35.21 -4.23 39.17
C LYS A 151 -35.10 -5.56 39.92
N CYS A 152 -33.97 -6.24 39.87
CA CYS A 152 -33.74 -7.48 40.62
C CYS A 152 -33.83 -7.26 42.13
N LYS A 153 -33.25 -6.17 42.66
CA LYS A 153 -33.36 -5.80 44.08
C LYS A 153 -34.83 -5.60 44.49
N LYS A 154 -35.58 -4.79 43.74
CA LYS A 154 -37.01 -4.53 44.00
C LYS A 154 -37.86 -5.79 43.90
N HIS A 155 -37.59 -6.63 42.89
CA HIS A 155 -38.29 -7.90 42.73
C HIS A 155 -38.03 -8.85 43.92
N THR A 156 -36.79 -8.94 44.38
CA THR A 156 -36.42 -9.74 45.56
C THR A 156 -37.15 -9.25 46.82
N GLN A 157 -37.20 -7.93 47.04
CA GLN A 157 -37.94 -7.33 48.15
C GLN A 157 -39.44 -7.68 48.10
N MET A 158 -40.05 -7.55 46.93
CA MET A 158 -41.47 -7.87 46.74
C MET A 158 -41.76 -9.36 46.95
N THR A 159 -40.93 -10.25 46.41
CA THR A 159 -41.05 -11.70 46.58
C THR A 159 -40.93 -12.10 48.06
N ASN A 160 -39.99 -11.51 48.80
CA ASN A 160 -39.83 -11.74 50.24
C ASN A 160 -41.08 -11.32 51.02
N LEU A 161 -41.63 -10.13 50.73
CA LEU A 161 -42.85 -9.64 51.39
C LEU A 161 -44.06 -10.51 51.05
N TYR A 162 -44.22 -10.91 49.79
CA TYR A 162 -45.28 -11.82 49.36
C TYR A 162 -45.20 -13.17 50.09
N ASN A 163 -44.02 -13.77 50.17
CA ASN A 163 -43.82 -15.03 50.87
C ASN A 163 -44.11 -14.92 52.37
N LEU A 164 -43.73 -13.79 53.00
CA LEU A 164 -44.04 -13.50 54.39
C LEU A 164 -45.57 -13.48 54.62
N LEU A 165 -46.29 -12.68 53.84
CA LEU A 165 -47.76 -12.57 53.92
C LEU A 165 -48.44 -13.91 53.64
N LYS A 166 -48.00 -14.64 52.61
CA LYS A 166 -48.52 -15.98 52.29
C LYS A 166 -48.33 -16.96 53.45
N SER A 167 -47.15 -16.97 54.06
CA SER A 167 -46.86 -17.84 55.22
C SER A 167 -47.70 -17.47 56.45
N GLN A 168 -48.03 -16.19 56.63
CA GLN A 168 -48.88 -15.72 57.71
C GLN A 168 -50.34 -16.12 57.49
N ALA A 169 -50.88 -15.92 56.28
CA ALA A 169 -52.23 -16.35 55.95
C ALA A 169 -52.42 -17.87 56.07
N MET A 170 -51.43 -18.66 55.61
CA MET A 170 -51.43 -20.12 55.77
C MET A 170 -51.39 -20.53 57.24
N ARG A 171 -50.58 -19.85 58.08
CA ARG A 171 -50.56 -20.08 59.53
C ARG A 171 -51.90 -19.76 60.18
N SER A 172 -52.53 -18.65 59.80
CA SER A 172 -53.87 -18.28 60.29
C SER A 172 -54.91 -19.32 59.89
N GLN A 173 -54.92 -19.79 58.63
CA GLN A 173 -55.84 -20.85 58.19
C GLN A 173 -55.63 -22.17 58.94
N ILE A 174 -54.37 -22.58 59.14
CA ILE A 174 -54.06 -23.78 59.94
C ILE A 174 -54.53 -23.61 61.39
N GLN A 175 -54.33 -22.43 61.99
CA GLN A 175 -54.77 -22.15 63.35
C GLN A 175 -56.29 -22.15 63.48
N THR A 176 -57.02 -21.60 62.51
CA THR A 176 -58.49 -21.66 62.47
C THR A 176 -58.99 -23.09 62.24
N ALA A 177 -58.43 -23.82 61.28
CA ALA A 177 -58.81 -25.22 61.02
C ALA A 177 -58.45 -26.17 62.17
N ALA A 178 -57.33 -25.91 62.87
CA ALA A 178 -56.97 -26.64 64.08
C ALA A 178 -57.89 -26.29 65.25
N SER A 179 -58.27 -25.02 65.41
CA SER A 179 -59.27 -24.59 66.40
C SER A 179 -60.64 -25.21 66.11
N ASP A 180 -61.05 -25.28 64.85
CA ASP A 180 -62.28 -25.94 64.42
C ASP A 180 -62.19 -27.46 64.61
N SER A 181 -61.04 -28.08 64.33
CA SER A 181 -60.80 -29.51 64.60
C SER A 181 -60.82 -29.81 66.10
N VAL A 182 -60.26 -28.96 66.94
CA VAL A 182 -60.34 -29.06 68.40
C VAL A 182 -61.77 -28.86 68.87
N SER A 183 -62.52 -27.91 68.31
CA SER A 183 -63.93 -27.67 68.61
C SER A 183 -64.82 -28.84 68.17
N GLN A 184 -64.50 -29.46 67.03
CA GLN A 184 -65.17 -30.65 66.50
C GLN A 184 -64.82 -31.91 67.31
N THR A 185 -63.58 -32.03 67.80
CA THR A 185 -63.15 -33.08 68.72
C THR A 185 -63.78 -32.92 70.11
N LEU A 186 -63.93 -31.68 70.61
CA LEU A 186 -64.67 -31.39 71.83
C LEU A 186 -66.16 -31.72 71.71
N LYS A 187 -66.74 -31.62 70.51
CA LYS A 187 -68.12 -32.09 70.21
C LYS A 187 -68.21 -33.61 70.00
N SER A 188 -67.07 -34.31 69.87
CA SER A 188 -66.99 -35.73 69.52
C SER A 188 -66.04 -36.47 70.47
N LEU A 189 -66.46 -36.72 71.71
CA LEU A 189 -65.77 -37.63 72.64
C LEU A 189 -66.73 -38.79 73.02
N PRO A 190 -66.26 -40.05 72.96
CA PRO A 190 -65.48 -40.59 74.07
C PRO A 190 -64.24 -41.49 73.73
N HIS A 191 -63.36 -41.53 74.75
CA HIS A 191 -62.43 -42.58 75.25
C HIS A 191 -61.17 -43.06 74.46
N ALA A 192 -59.99 -42.75 75.05
CA ALA A 192 -58.71 -43.49 75.18
C ALA A 192 -57.98 -44.03 73.91
N SER A 193 -56.65 -44.11 73.75
CA SER A 193 -55.45 -43.98 74.61
C SER A 193 -54.17 -43.97 73.74
N ALA A 194 -53.17 -43.18 74.17
CA ALA A 194 -51.70 -43.24 74.04
C ALA A 194 -50.97 -44.03 72.91
N ALA A 195 -50.07 -43.33 72.18
CA ALA A 195 -48.61 -43.56 72.15
C ALA A 195 -47.86 -42.58 71.19
N ARG A 196 -46.69 -42.08 71.63
CA ARG A 196 -45.65 -41.28 70.90
C ARG A 196 -44.34 -42.13 70.89
N PRO A 197 -43.17 -41.75 70.30
CA PRO A 197 -42.79 -40.53 69.55
C PRO A 197 -41.94 -40.77 68.25
N GLY A 198 -41.70 -39.71 67.46
CA GLY A 198 -40.62 -39.67 66.45
C GLY A 198 -40.31 -38.23 66.00
N GLY A 199 -39.12 -37.74 66.32
CA GLY A 199 -38.63 -36.37 66.05
C GLY A 199 -37.81 -36.22 64.75
N PRO A 200 -37.25 -35.03 64.47
CA PRO A 200 -37.33 -34.37 63.15
C PRO A 200 -36.02 -34.33 62.34
N MET A 201 -36.10 -34.05 61.04
CA MET A 201 -34.94 -33.63 60.23
C MET A 201 -35.32 -32.63 59.12
N MET A 202 -34.61 -31.51 59.12
CA MET A 202 -34.32 -30.56 58.02
C MET A 202 -32.79 -30.34 58.09
N PRO A 203 -32.06 -29.73 57.13
CA PRO A 203 -32.49 -28.98 55.93
C PRO A 203 -31.65 -29.30 54.66
N GLN A 204 -31.96 -28.70 53.50
CA GLN A 204 -30.90 -28.14 52.64
C GLN A 204 -31.42 -27.16 51.57
N THR A 205 -30.94 -25.93 51.70
CA THR A 205 -30.89 -24.86 50.71
C THR A 205 -29.75 -25.10 49.72
N ALA A 206 -29.98 -24.87 48.43
CA ALA A 206 -28.92 -24.51 47.49
C ALA A 206 -29.45 -23.45 46.51
N MET A 207 -28.99 -22.22 46.67
CA MET A 207 -29.10 -21.18 45.65
C MET A 207 -28.13 -21.50 44.51
N ALA A 208 -28.64 -21.69 43.29
CA ALA A 208 -27.81 -21.63 42.09
C ALA A 208 -27.84 -20.20 41.56
N ALA A 209 -26.80 -19.42 41.88
CA ALA A 209 -26.53 -18.15 41.25
C ALA A 209 -25.82 -18.40 39.92
N SER A 210 -26.44 -17.94 38.85
CA SER A 210 -25.87 -17.81 37.52
C SER A 210 -24.75 -16.75 37.52
N ARG A 211 -23.61 -17.04 36.91
CA ARG A 211 -22.63 -16.03 36.46
C ARG A 211 -22.24 -16.29 35.01
N HIS A 212 -22.37 -15.23 34.24
CA HIS A 212 -22.07 -15.08 32.82
C HIS A 212 -20.59 -15.34 32.47
N PHE A 213 -20.39 -15.92 31.28
CA PHE A 213 -19.71 -15.32 30.11
C PHE A 213 -18.74 -14.16 30.38
N ASN A 214 -17.43 -14.34 30.15
CA ASN A 214 -16.71 -14.00 28.90
C ASN A 214 -15.18 -13.97 29.14
N ALA A 215 -14.41 -14.63 28.26
CA ALA A 215 -13.02 -14.30 28.00
C ALA A 215 -12.65 -14.75 26.58
N LEU A 216 -12.82 -13.83 25.62
CA LEU A 216 -12.13 -13.87 24.35
C LEU A 216 -10.87 -13.00 24.46
N SER A 217 -9.85 -13.39 23.69
CA SER A 217 -8.66 -12.63 23.29
C SER A 217 -7.37 -12.90 24.09
N SER A 218 -6.56 -13.81 23.56
CA SER A 218 -5.14 -13.55 23.29
C SER A 218 -4.67 -14.53 22.23
N THR A 219 -4.71 -14.12 20.96
CA THR A 219 -3.87 -14.73 19.92
C THR A 219 -2.77 -13.71 19.62
N GLU A 220 -1.56 -14.11 19.94
CA GLU A 220 -0.33 -13.37 19.75
C GLU A 220 -0.13 -13.03 18.26
N LYS A 221 0.10 -11.75 17.95
CA LYS A 221 0.66 -11.33 16.65
C LYS A 221 2.19 -11.46 16.73
N PRO A 222 2.86 -12.11 15.75
CA PRO A 222 4.31 -12.15 15.71
C PRO A 222 4.91 -10.82 15.20
N PRO A 223 6.18 -10.53 15.53
CA PRO A 223 6.80 -9.25 15.24
C PRO A 223 7.25 -9.11 13.78
N ILE A 224 7.15 -7.87 13.30
CA ILE A 224 7.56 -7.39 11.98
C ILE A 224 9.08 -7.57 11.82
N ARG A 225 9.51 -8.37 10.83
CA ARG A 225 10.91 -8.39 10.38
C ARG A 225 11.17 -7.23 9.43
N ASN A 226 12.15 -6.41 9.79
CA ASN A 226 12.81 -5.45 8.91
C ASN A 226 13.38 -6.16 7.67
N ILE A 227 13.07 -5.66 6.48
CA ILE A 227 13.82 -5.94 5.25
C ILE A 227 14.30 -4.58 4.73
N ILE A 228 15.49 -4.18 5.20
CA ILE A 228 16.38 -3.28 4.48
C ILE A 228 17.55 -4.16 4.06
N GLN A 229 17.57 -4.60 2.80
CA GLN A 229 18.81 -5.05 2.19
C GLN A 229 18.70 -4.96 0.67
N ASN A 230 19.76 -4.41 0.07
CA ASN A 230 20.18 -4.48 -1.33
C ASN A 230 19.67 -3.39 -2.28
N ARG A 231 20.34 -2.23 -2.19
CA ARG A 231 20.52 -1.35 -3.35
C ARG A 231 21.95 -0.81 -3.34
N GLU A 232 22.90 -1.58 -3.87
CA GLU A 232 24.23 -1.09 -4.30
C GLU A 232 24.99 -2.21 -5.01
N THR A 233 25.05 -2.14 -6.34
CA THR A 233 26.16 -2.56 -7.23
C THR A 233 25.73 -2.29 -8.67
N TYR A 234 26.69 -1.99 -9.55
CA TYR A 234 26.58 -1.56 -10.95
C TYR A 234 26.61 -0.04 -11.21
N ILE A 235 27.72 0.59 -10.82
CA ILE A 235 28.41 1.56 -11.68
C ILE A 235 29.90 1.20 -11.63
N ASN A 236 30.41 0.65 -12.73
CA ASN A 236 31.78 0.75 -13.23
C ASN A 236 31.73 0.39 -14.71
#